data_AF-A0A1I1QSF6-F1
#
_entry.id   AF-A0A1I1QSF6-F1
#
_cell.length_a   1.000
_cell.length_b   1.000
_cell.length_c   1.000
_cell.angle_alpha   90.00
_cell.angle_beta   90.00
_cell.angle_gamma   90.00
#
_symmetry.space_group_name_H-M   'P 1'
#
loop_
_entity.id
_entity.type
_entity.pdbx_description
1 polymer ?
#
loop_
_entity_poly.entity_id
_entity_poly.type
_entity_poly.pdbx_seq_one_letter_code
_entity_poly.pdbx_strand_id
1 'polypeptide(L)'
;MIYIHNKLMTSWFNNSRNFDNDYTLSEMNINLNSPVYVTGKMSYNGNVALNTAIGAVSDVTLSGGNLNGNNAVIYSKFGDINIDESQA
;
A
#
# COMPACT_ATOMS: atom_id res chain seq x y z
N MET A 1 17.75 7.15 -18.60
CA MET A 1 16.33 6.92 -18.27
C MET A 1 16.26 6.32 -16.87
N ILE A 2 15.43 6.88 -15.98
CA ILE A 2 15.15 6.27 -14.66
C ILE A 2 13.88 5.45 -14.80
N TYR A 3 13.95 4.14 -14.54
CA TYR A 3 12.76 3.30 -14.41
C TYR A 3 12.20 3.51 -13.01
N ILE A 4 11.13 4.31 -12.90
CA ILE A 4 10.55 4.69 -11.60
C ILE A 4 10.21 3.48 -10.74
N HIS A 5 9.70 2.41 -11.36
CA HIS A 5 9.47 1.13 -10.71
C HIS A 5 10.74 0.56 -10.07
N ASN A 6 11.84 0.43 -10.81
CA ASN A 6 13.10 -0.13 -10.29
C ASN A 6 13.66 0.73 -9.15
N LYS A 7 13.54 2.06 -9.26
CA LYS A 7 13.96 2.98 -8.20
C LYS A 7 13.12 2.80 -6.92
N LEU A 8 11.80 2.68 -7.05
CA LEU A 8 10.92 2.41 -5.91
C LEU A 8 11.19 1.04 -5.30
N MET A 9 11.34 -0.01 -6.11
CA MET A 9 11.63 -1.36 -5.61
C MET A 9 12.94 -1.41 -4.82
N THR A 10 14.00 -0.75 -5.30
CA THR A 10 15.30 -0.73 -4.63
C THR A 10 15.34 0.19 -3.41
N SER A 11 14.59 1.30 -3.40
CA SER A 11 14.63 2.29 -2.32
C SER A 11 13.66 1.97 -1.17
N TRP A 12 12.52 1.36 -1.48
CA TRP A 12 11.39 1.25 -0.54
C TRP A 12 10.88 -0.18 -0.35
N PHE A 13 11.08 -1.09 -1.32
CA PHE A 13 10.56 -2.46 -1.27
C PHE A 13 11.67 -3.53 -1.25
N ASN A 14 12.91 -3.18 -0.89
CA ASN A 14 14.05 -4.10 -0.91
C ASN A 14 13.91 -5.29 0.06
N ASN A 15 13.09 -5.14 1.11
CA ASN A 15 12.77 -6.16 2.11
C ASN A 15 11.25 -6.26 2.33
N SER A 16 10.46 -6.06 1.28
CA SER A 16 8.99 -6.13 1.40
C SER A 16 8.50 -7.54 1.67
N ARG A 17 7.39 -7.63 2.41
CA ARG A 17 6.53 -8.82 2.36
C ARG A 17 5.81 -8.81 1.01
N ASN A 18 5.90 -9.92 0.28
CA ASN A 18 5.38 -10.02 -1.08
C ASN A 18 4.20 -10.99 -1.15
N PHE A 19 3.20 -10.64 -1.94
CA PHE A 19 2.06 -11.50 -2.26
C PHE A 19 1.91 -11.61 -3.77
N ASP A 20 1.80 -12.84 -4.28
CA ASP A 20 1.78 -13.10 -5.73
C ASP A 20 0.40 -12.90 -6.39
N ASN A 21 -0.65 -12.78 -5.58
CA ASN A 21 -2.03 -12.55 -6.01
C ASN A 21 -2.61 -11.36 -5.23
N ASP A 22 -3.89 -11.05 -5.46
CA ASP A 22 -4.62 -10.05 -4.68
C ASP A 22 -4.49 -10.29 -3.17
N TYR A 23 -4.36 -9.19 -2.42
CA TYR A 23 -4.23 -9.21 -0.97
C TYR A 23 -5.21 -8.21 -0.35
N THR A 24 -6.05 -8.71 0.57
CA THR A 24 -7.01 -7.90 1.32
C THR A 24 -6.84 -8.14 2.81
N LEU A 25 -6.85 -7.07 3.60
CA LEU A 25 -6.89 -7.11 5.05
C LEU A 25 -7.93 -6.12 5.57
N SER A 26 -8.86 -6.60 6.40
CA SER A 26 -9.90 -5.80 7.02
C SER A 26 -9.81 -5.94 8.53
N GLU A 27 -9.39 -4.89 9.21
CA GLU A 27 -9.23 -4.83 10.66
C GLU A 27 -9.61 -3.43 11.15
N MET A 28 -10.00 -3.27 12.41
CA MET A 28 -10.32 -1.93 12.93
C MET A 28 -9.11 -0.98 12.88
N ASN A 29 -7.91 -1.51 13.16
CA ASN A 29 -6.66 -0.75 13.15
C ASN A 29 -5.58 -1.58 12.45
N ILE A 30 -4.93 -0.99 11.44
CA ILE A 30 -3.92 -1.63 10.61
C ILE A 30 -2.62 -0.83 10.76
N ASN A 31 -1.58 -1.47 11.29
CA ASN A 31 -0.28 -0.84 11.54
C ASN A 31 0.78 -1.36 10.56
N LEU A 32 1.19 -0.52 9.61
CA LEU A 32 2.12 -0.89 8.54
C LEU A 32 3.50 -0.28 8.81
N ASN A 33 4.39 -1.11 9.36
CA ASN A 33 5.76 -0.73 9.73
C ASN A 33 6.84 -1.42 8.88
N SER A 34 6.46 -2.39 8.06
CA SER A 34 7.35 -3.07 7.10
C SER A 34 6.74 -2.99 5.70
N PRO A 35 7.56 -2.81 4.64
CA PRO A 35 7.02 -2.65 3.31
C PRO A 35 6.19 -3.86 2.85
N VAL A 36 5.16 -3.61 2.06
CA VAL A 36 4.34 -4.67 1.44
C VAL A 36 4.21 -4.40 -0.06
N TYR A 37 4.48 -5.41 -0.88
CA TYR A 37 4.28 -5.31 -2.33
C TYR A 37 3.42 -6.48 -2.84
N VAL A 38 2.45 -6.18 -3.69
CA VAL A 38 1.45 -7.13 -4.15
C VAL A 38 1.46 -7.20 -5.68
N THR A 39 1.53 -8.40 -6.25
CA THR A 39 1.51 -8.58 -7.72
C THR A 39 0.10 -8.45 -8.29
N GLY A 40 -0.94 -8.63 -7.48
CA GLY A 40 -2.33 -8.32 -7.81
C GLY A 40 -2.76 -6.93 -7.34
N LYS A 41 -4.00 -6.84 -6.84
CA LYS A 41 -4.58 -5.68 -6.15
C LYS A 41 -4.33 -5.73 -4.64
N MET A 42 -4.17 -4.58 -4.01
CA MET A 42 -4.05 -4.43 -2.56
C MET A 42 -5.27 -3.70 -1.99
N SER A 43 -5.86 -4.22 -0.92
CA SER A 43 -6.94 -3.54 -0.20
C SER A 43 -6.74 -3.61 1.32
N TYR A 44 -6.68 -2.45 1.96
CA TYR A 44 -6.72 -2.31 3.42
C TYR A 44 -8.00 -1.58 3.83
N ASN A 45 -8.81 -2.21 4.66
CA ASN A 45 -10.08 -1.66 5.16
C ASN A 45 -10.02 -1.51 6.69
N GLY A 46 -9.87 -0.27 7.17
CA GLY A 46 -9.68 0.05 8.59
C GLY A 46 -9.00 1.40 8.82
N ASN A 47 -8.70 1.72 10.09
CA ASN A 47 -7.82 2.85 10.40
C ASN A 47 -6.37 2.45 10.13
N VAL A 48 -5.72 3.10 9.17
CA VAL A 48 -4.38 2.72 8.70
C VAL A 48 -3.33 3.68 9.25
N ALA A 49 -2.39 3.18 10.04
CA ALA A 49 -1.15 3.87 10.36
C ALA A 49 -0.04 3.40 9.39
N LEU A 50 0.33 4.26 8.44
CA LEU A 50 1.27 3.95 7.38
C LEU A 50 2.64 4.61 7.64
N ASN A 51 3.56 3.82 8.19
CA ASN A 51 4.93 4.23 8.53
C ASN A 51 5.98 3.65 7.55
N THR A 52 5.52 3.14 6.41
CA THR A 52 6.35 2.39 5.47
C THR A 52 5.79 2.50 4.04
N ALA A 53 6.34 1.68 3.13
CA ALA A 53 5.87 1.61 1.75
C ALA A 53 4.85 0.48 1.54
N ILE A 54 3.77 0.79 0.83
CA ILE A 54 2.87 -0.20 0.27
C ILE A 54 2.75 -0.02 -1.23
N GLY A 55 2.61 -1.13 -1.94
CA GLY A 55 2.34 -1.03 -3.36
C GLY A 55 1.79 -2.27 -4.00
N ALA A 56 1.24 -2.07 -5.19
CA ALA A 56 0.66 -3.10 -6.00
C ALA A 56 1.06 -2.93 -7.46
N VAL A 57 1.08 -4.02 -8.22
CA VAL A 57 1.16 -3.94 -9.68
C VAL A 57 -0.12 -3.35 -10.25
N SER A 58 -1.28 -3.73 -9.68
CA SER A 58 -2.59 -3.16 -9.98
C SER A 58 -3.01 -2.16 -8.90
N ASP A 59 -4.29 -2.11 -8.55
CA ASP A 59 -4.86 -1.06 -7.71
C ASP A 59 -4.40 -1.18 -6.24
N VAL A 60 -4.26 -0.04 -5.58
CA VAL A 60 -4.13 0.05 -4.11
C VAL A 60 -5.36 0.76 -3.58
N THR A 61 -6.10 0.12 -2.68
CA THR A 61 -7.27 0.71 -2.02
C THR A 61 -7.03 0.79 -0.51
N LEU A 62 -7.20 1.98 0.05
CA LEU A 62 -7.21 2.25 1.49
C LEU A 62 -8.59 2.81 1.84
N SER A 63 -9.36 2.14 2.69
CA SER A 63 -10.73 2.54 3.00
C SER A 63 -11.14 2.22 4.44
N GLY A 64 -12.34 2.62 4.82
CA GLY A 64 -13.00 2.19 6.07
C GLY A 64 -12.65 2.98 7.33
N GLY A 65 -11.67 3.89 7.28
CA GLY A 65 -11.26 4.70 8.42
C GLY A 65 -10.27 5.80 8.05
N ASN A 66 -9.56 6.30 9.06
CA ASN A 66 -8.55 7.34 8.88
C ASN A 66 -7.25 6.75 8.32
N LEU A 67 -6.61 7.45 7.38
CA LEU A 67 -5.23 7.19 6.96
C LEU A 67 -4.28 8.16 7.68
N ASN A 68 -3.42 7.64 8.55
CA ASN A 68 -2.36 8.40 9.19
C ASN A 68 -1.00 8.00 8.59
N GLY A 69 -0.51 8.83 7.65
CA GLY A 69 0.79 8.66 7.01
C GLY A 69 1.88 9.51 7.66
N ASN A 70 2.96 8.87 8.13
CA ASN A 70 4.14 9.57 8.65
C ASN A 70 5.31 9.50 7.65
N ASN A 71 5.81 8.29 7.38
CA ASN A 71 6.82 8.02 6.36
C ASN A 71 6.22 7.10 5.27
N ALA A 72 5.11 7.57 4.70
CA ALA A 72 4.27 6.79 3.82
C ALA A 72 4.73 6.86 2.36
N VAL A 73 4.86 5.70 1.71
CA VAL A 73 4.93 5.58 0.25
C VAL A 73 3.81 4.68 -0.22
N ILE A 74 2.99 5.17 -1.15
CA ILE A 74 1.91 4.40 -1.77
C ILE A 74 2.19 4.36 -3.27
N TYR A 75 2.23 3.16 -3.83
CA TYR A 75 2.62 2.96 -5.22
C TYR A 75 1.70 1.96 -5.93
N SER A 76 1.08 2.38 -7.03
CA SER A 76 0.51 1.48 -8.02
C SER A 76 1.33 1.55 -9.30
N LYS A 77 1.69 0.38 -9.87
CA LYS A 77 2.48 0.32 -11.11
C LYS A 77 1.66 0.65 -12.35
N PHE A 78 0.47 0.06 -12.45
CA PHE A 78 -0.40 0.15 -13.63
C PHE A 78 -1.86 0.44 -13.31
N GLY A 79 -2.23 0.49 -12.02
CA GLY A 79 -3.59 0.74 -11.56
C GLY A 79 -3.73 2.09 -10.87
N ASP A 80 -4.83 2.23 -10.16
CA ASP A 80 -5.17 3.43 -9.41
C ASP A 80 -4.79 3.29 -7.93
N ILE A 81 -4.66 4.44 -7.27
CA ILE A 81 -4.59 4.53 -5.82
C ILE A 81 -5.89 5.18 -5.35
N ASN A 82 -6.75 4.40 -4.70
CA ASN A 82 -8.01 4.85 -4.15
C ASN A 82 -7.88 5.00 -2.63
N ILE A 83 -8.15 6.20 -2.11
CA ILE A 83 -8.14 6.49 -0.67
C ILE A 83 -9.53 7.04 -0.35
N ASP A 84 -10.37 6.18 0.23
CA ASP A 84 -11.76 6.49 0.53
C ASP A 84 -11.94 6.61 2.04
N GLU A 85 -11.96 7.85 2.52
CA GLU A 85 -12.26 8.16 3.91
C GLU A 85 -13.77 8.31 4.09
N SER A 86 -14.41 7.32 4.70
CA SER A 86 -15.78 7.47 5.21
C SER A 86 -15.73 8.19 6.55
N GLN A 87 -15.67 9.51 6.55
CA GLN A 87 -15.97 10.32 7.74
C GLN A 87 -17.51 10.34 7.91
N ALA A 88 -18.01 9.72 8.98
CA ALA A 88 -19.39 9.89 9.45
C ALA A 88 -19.50 11.16 10.29
#